data_AF-A0A3S0DR79-F1
#
_entry.id   AF-A0A3S0DR79-F1
#
_cell.length_a   1.000
_cell.length_b   1.000
_cell.length_c   1.000
_cell.angle_alpha   90.00
_cell.angle_beta   90.00
_cell.angle_gamma   90.00
#
_symmetry.space_group_name_H-M   'P 1'
#
loop_
_entity.id
_entity.type
_entity.pdbx_description
1 polymer ?
#
loop_
_entity_poly.entity_id
_entity_poly.type
_entity_poly.pdbx_seq_one_letter_code
_entity_poly.pdbx_strand_id
1 'polypeptide(L)'
;MTLIPFVRGLALGLALFLTALPARAETVLRAVMHSDLKILDPVWTAANITRNHGYMIYDTLFAYDGKGEVQPQMVDRYEISADKKTYTFVLREGLLWHDGQPVTAEDCVASLKRWAVKDAAGQLMMRYTEDLSPVDARTFKLVLKQPISIVLPSLAKRSGLPAFMMPKRV
;
A
#
# COMPACT_ATOMS: atom_id res chain seq x y z
N MET A 1 36.25 35.67 -69.35
CA MET A 1 37.57 35.05 -69.60
C MET A 1 38.37 35.27 -68.32
N THR A 2 38.75 34.30 -67.50
CA THR A 2 39.22 32.91 -67.70
C THR A 2 39.10 32.17 -66.34
N LEU A 3 38.37 31.05 -66.26
CA LEU A 3 38.84 29.64 -66.20
C LEU A 3 39.51 29.16 -64.88
N ILE A 4 38.97 28.03 -64.39
CA ILE A 4 39.16 27.25 -63.14
C ILE A 4 40.45 26.38 -63.22
N PRO A 5 41.10 25.90 -62.11
CA PRO A 5 40.78 24.58 -61.47
C PRO A 5 40.90 24.57 -59.91
N PHE A 6 39.95 24.02 -59.16
CA PHE A 6 39.87 22.63 -58.67
C PHE A 6 41.07 22.15 -57.81
N VAL A 7 40.95 22.18 -56.47
CA VAL A 7 41.57 21.18 -55.58
C VAL A 7 40.64 20.90 -54.39
N ARG A 8 40.53 19.60 -54.10
CA ARG A 8 39.68 18.88 -53.17
C ARG A 8 39.83 19.32 -51.71
N GLY A 9 38.71 19.39 -50.98
CA GLY A 9 38.67 19.49 -49.53
C GLY A 9 37.45 18.75 -48.97
N LEU A 10 37.61 17.44 -48.76
CA LEU A 10 36.63 16.59 -48.09
C LEU A 10 36.64 16.93 -46.59
N ALA A 11 35.66 17.70 -46.10
CA ALA A 11 35.51 18.01 -44.68
C ALA A 11 34.24 17.38 -44.10
N LEU A 12 34.40 16.12 -43.70
CA LEU A 12 33.94 15.51 -42.45
C LEU A 12 32.60 16.01 -41.87
N GLY A 13 31.50 15.32 -42.21
CA GLY A 13 30.27 15.35 -41.42
C GLY A 13 30.46 14.55 -40.14
N LEU A 14 30.66 15.22 -39.01
CA LEU A 14 30.65 14.60 -37.68
C LEU A 14 29.26 14.76 -37.07
N ALA A 15 28.42 13.73 -37.24
CA ALA A 15 27.16 13.63 -36.52
C ALA A 15 27.43 13.45 -35.03
N LEU A 16 27.05 14.43 -34.20
CA LEU A 16 26.95 14.26 -32.76
C LEU A 16 25.81 13.29 -32.44
N PHE A 17 26.13 12.00 -32.34
CA PHE A 17 25.31 11.08 -31.55
C PHE A 17 25.63 11.33 -30.07
N LEU A 18 24.90 12.27 -29.46
CA LEU A 18 24.75 12.32 -28.01
C LEU A 18 23.96 11.07 -27.58
N THR A 19 24.66 9.98 -27.33
CA THR A 19 24.07 8.84 -26.62
C THR A 19 23.77 9.30 -25.19
N ALA A 20 22.51 9.56 -24.88
CA ALA A 20 22.05 9.76 -23.52
C ALA A 20 22.40 8.49 -22.72
N LEU A 21 23.43 8.57 -21.87
CA LEU A 21 23.74 7.50 -20.93
C LEU A 21 22.52 7.33 -20.00
N PRO A 22 22.06 6.10 -19.73
CA PRO A 22 20.97 5.91 -18.78
C PRO A 22 21.43 6.45 -17.43
N ALA A 23 20.70 7.39 -16.86
CA ALA A 23 20.94 7.87 -15.52
C ALA A 23 20.77 6.68 -14.56
N ARG A 24 21.89 6.18 -14.02
CA ARG A 24 21.86 5.19 -12.94
C ARG A 24 21.45 5.91 -11.67
N ALA A 25 20.16 5.89 -11.36
CA ALA A 25 19.65 6.30 -10.06
C ALA A 25 20.31 5.43 -8.98
N GLU A 26 20.78 6.06 -7.89
CA GLU A 26 21.21 5.33 -6.71
C GLU A 26 20.01 4.58 -6.12
N THR A 27 20.08 3.25 -6.06
CA THR A 27 18.96 2.38 -5.62
C THR A 27 19.03 2.01 -4.15
N VAL A 28 20.12 2.35 -3.47
CA VAL A 28 20.38 1.95 -2.08
C VAL A 28 20.19 3.15 -1.17
N LEU A 29 19.13 3.11 -0.36
CA LEU A 29 18.92 4.06 0.73
C LEU A 29 19.55 3.51 2.02
N ARG A 30 20.47 4.26 2.63
CA ARG A 30 20.99 3.97 3.97
C ARG A 30 20.34 4.92 4.97
N ALA A 31 19.66 4.37 5.97
CA ALA A 31 18.96 5.14 7.00
C ALA A 31 19.43 4.75 8.40
N VAL A 32 19.60 5.74 9.28
CA VAL A 32 19.81 5.54 10.72
C VAL A 32 18.46 5.71 11.42
N MET A 33 17.99 4.66 12.08
CA MET A 33 16.71 4.67 12.78
C MET A 33 16.86 5.19 14.21
N HIS A 34 15.78 5.74 14.77
CA HIS A 34 15.76 6.36 16.11
C HIS A 34 15.94 5.36 17.28
N SER A 35 15.80 4.06 17.04
CA SER A 35 15.98 3.00 18.03
C SER A 35 16.17 1.63 17.37
N ASP A 36 16.58 0.65 18.16
CA ASP A 36 16.70 -0.75 17.73
C ASP A 36 15.33 -1.42 17.61
N LEU A 37 15.16 -2.21 16.55
CA LEU A 37 13.97 -3.02 16.33
C LEU A 37 14.03 -4.31 17.15
N LYS A 38 13.15 -4.44 18.15
CA LYS A 38 13.08 -5.62 19.03
C LYS A 38 11.91 -6.56 18.72
N ILE A 39 10.84 -6.02 18.12
CA ILE A 39 9.59 -6.73 17.88
C ILE A 39 9.26 -6.53 16.40
N LEU A 40 9.16 -7.62 15.65
CA LEU A 40 8.90 -7.59 14.21
C LEU A 40 7.41 -7.55 13.89
N ASP A 41 6.58 -8.10 14.78
CA ASP A 41 5.13 -8.13 14.63
C ASP A 41 4.53 -6.74 14.92
N PRO A 42 3.97 -6.05 13.91
CA PRO A 42 3.49 -4.70 14.07
C PRO A 42 2.15 -4.59 14.80
N VAL A 43 1.46 -5.70 15.07
CA VAL A 43 0.21 -5.70 15.84
C VAL A 43 0.48 -5.83 17.35
N TRP A 44 1.67 -6.27 17.75
CA TRP A 44 1.99 -6.54 19.15
C TRP A 44 2.32 -5.28 19.98
N THR A 45 2.86 -4.23 19.34
CA THR A 45 3.34 -3.03 20.03
C THR A 45 3.06 -1.77 19.22
N ALA A 46 2.74 -0.66 19.90
CA ALA A 46 2.54 0.65 19.28
C ALA A 46 3.85 1.44 19.06
N ALA A 47 5.01 0.80 19.27
CA ALA A 47 6.31 1.45 19.11
C ALA A 47 6.54 1.91 17.66
N ASN A 48 6.94 3.18 17.48
CA ASN A 48 7.16 3.77 16.16
C ASN A 48 8.20 3.00 15.33
N ILE A 49 9.23 2.42 15.96
CA ILE A 49 10.26 1.65 15.26
C ILE A 49 9.68 0.38 14.61
N THR A 50 8.83 -0.34 15.35
CA THR A 50 8.14 -1.53 14.87
C THR A 50 7.12 -1.17 13.79
N ARG A 51 6.37 -0.08 13.96
CA ARG A 51 5.47 0.42 12.91
C ARG A 51 6.22 0.75 11.63
N ASN A 52 7.32 1.50 11.72
CA ASN A 52 8.12 1.88 10.56
C ASN A 52 8.67 0.65 9.84
N HIS A 53 9.09 -0.37 10.59
CA HIS A 53 9.43 -1.67 10.04
C HIS A 53 8.23 -2.33 9.35
N GLY A 54 7.05 -2.33 9.97
CA GLY A 54 5.81 -2.83 9.38
C GLY A 54 5.50 -2.23 8.02
N TYR A 55 5.62 -0.91 7.86
CA TYR A 55 5.43 -0.22 6.57
C TYR A 55 6.44 -0.59 5.48
N MET A 56 7.59 -1.18 5.83
CA MET A 56 8.54 -1.68 4.84
C MET A 56 8.23 -3.10 4.37
N ILE A 57 7.37 -3.83 5.08
CA ILE A 57 7.12 -5.27 4.85
C ILE A 57 5.67 -5.55 4.45
N TYR A 58 4.71 -4.84 5.05
CA TYR A 58 3.28 -5.08 4.93
C TYR A 58 2.55 -3.85 4.40
N ASP A 59 1.48 -4.11 3.66
CA ASP A 59 0.57 -3.10 3.14
C ASP A 59 -0.69 -2.94 4.00
N THR A 60 -1.42 -1.84 3.79
CA THR A 60 -2.73 -1.60 4.38
C THR A 60 -3.82 -1.55 3.30
N LEU A 61 -5.08 -1.73 3.69
CA LEU A 61 -6.21 -1.69 2.74
C LEU A 61 -6.41 -0.31 2.13
N PHE A 62 -6.24 0.73 2.96
CA PHE A 62 -6.38 2.13 2.61
C PHE A 62 -5.22 2.94 3.20
N ALA A 63 -4.97 4.12 2.65
CA ALA A 63 -3.99 5.07 3.13
C ALA A 63 -4.49 6.50 2.95
N TYR A 64 -3.91 7.45 3.69
CA TYR A 64 -4.16 8.87 3.45
C TYR A 64 -3.22 9.40 2.36
N ASP A 65 -3.76 10.18 1.42
CA ASP A 65 -2.94 10.91 0.47
C ASP A 65 -2.31 12.19 1.06
N GLY A 66 -1.57 12.94 0.24
CA GLY A 66 -0.93 14.18 0.65
C GLY A 66 -1.90 15.32 1.01
N LYS A 67 -3.19 15.18 0.70
CA LYS A 67 -4.26 16.12 1.06
C LYS A 67 -5.00 15.67 2.33
N GLY A 68 -4.70 14.49 2.86
CA GLY A 68 -5.38 13.93 4.02
C GLY A 68 -6.70 13.22 3.68
N GLU A 69 -6.92 12.90 2.40
CA GLU A 69 -8.09 12.14 1.96
C GLU A 69 -7.78 10.65 1.94
N VAL A 70 -8.78 9.81 2.27
CA VAL A 70 -8.63 8.36 2.28
C VAL A 70 -8.63 7.82 0.84
N GLN A 71 -7.58 7.10 0.47
CA GLN A 71 -7.40 6.45 -0.83
C GLN A 71 -7.25 4.93 -0.70
N PRO A 72 -7.78 4.14 -1.65
CA PRO A 72 -7.51 2.70 -1.70
C PRO A 72 -6.03 2.37 -1.95
N GLN A 73 -5.50 1.37 -1.24
CA GLN A 73 -4.15 0.82 -1.46
C GLN A 73 -4.21 -0.65 -1.91
N MET A 74 -4.56 -1.61 -1.06
CA MET A 74 -4.75 -3.00 -1.52
C MET A 74 -6.13 -3.24 -2.14
N VAL A 75 -7.08 -2.35 -1.80
CA VAL A 75 -8.43 -2.36 -2.36
C VAL A 75 -8.39 -1.76 -3.77
N ASP A 76 -9.04 -2.44 -4.72
CA ASP A 76 -9.30 -1.96 -6.08
C ASP A 76 -10.49 -1.01 -6.09
N ARG A 77 -11.62 -1.50 -5.57
CA ARG A 77 -12.86 -0.73 -5.40
C ARG A 77 -13.59 -1.15 -4.14
N TYR A 78 -14.43 -0.27 -3.64
CA TYR A 78 -15.34 -0.57 -2.55
C TYR A 78 -16.70 0.08 -2.78
N GLU A 79 -17.73 -0.53 -2.21
CA GLU A 79 -19.10 -0.04 -2.28
C GLU A 79 -19.65 0.13 -0.87
N ILE A 80 -20.42 1.20 -0.66
CA ILE A 80 -21.15 1.45 0.57
C ILE A 80 -22.64 1.40 0.23
N SER A 81 -23.39 0.55 0.92
CA SER A 81 -24.84 0.46 0.73
C SER A 81 -25.55 1.78 1.05
N ALA A 82 -26.75 1.97 0.50
CA ALA A 82 -27.53 3.20 0.67
C ALA A 82 -27.84 3.54 2.15
N ASP A 83 -28.01 2.52 2.99
CA ASP A 83 -28.21 2.66 4.44
C ASP A 83 -26.92 2.89 5.24
N LYS A 84 -25.76 2.90 4.56
CA LYS A 84 -24.41 3.08 5.10
C LYS A 84 -24.00 2.01 6.13
N LYS A 85 -24.60 0.82 6.06
CA LYS A 85 -24.32 -0.28 6.99
C LYS A 85 -23.43 -1.37 6.38
N THR A 86 -23.44 -1.55 5.07
CA THR A 86 -22.66 -2.59 4.40
C THR A 86 -21.55 -1.95 3.58
N TYR A 87 -20.33 -2.37 3.85
CA TYR A 87 -19.14 -2.04 3.08
C TYR A 87 -18.66 -3.30 2.38
N THR A 88 -18.59 -3.28 1.06
CA THR A 88 -18.04 -4.38 0.26
C THR A 88 -16.71 -3.93 -0.30
N PHE A 89 -15.65 -4.69 -0.04
CA PHE A 89 -14.29 -4.37 -0.48
C PHE A 89 -13.81 -5.43 -1.46
N VAL A 90 -13.31 -5.00 -2.61
CA VAL A 90 -12.71 -5.86 -3.63
C VAL A 90 -11.22 -5.59 -3.70
N LEU A 91 -10.41 -6.63 -3.52
CA LEU A 91 -8.95 -6.56 -3.58
C LEU A 91 -8.45 -6.48 -5.04
N ARG A 92 -7.32 -5.78 -5.21
CA ARG A 92 -6.58 -5.74 -6.48
C ARG A 92 -6.21 -7.15 -6.96
N GLU A 93 -6.09 -7.29 -8.27
CA GLU A 93 -5.64 -8.53 -8.89
C GLU A 93 -4.12 -8.69 -8.75
N GLY A 94 -3.66 -9.94 -8.67
CA GLY A 94 -2.22 -10.27 -8.65
C GLY A 94 -1.50 -9.92 -7.35
N LEU A 95 -2.21 -9.61 -6.25
CA LEU A 95 -1.59 -9.41 -4.95
C LEU A 95 -0.99 -10.73 -4.44
N LEU A 96 0.30 -10.72 -4.11
CA LEU A 96 1.06 -11.86 -3.60
C LEU A 96 1.72 -11.52 -2.27
N TRP A 97 1.81 -12.52 -1.40
CA TRP A 97 2.70 -12.51 -0.25
C TRP A 97 4.15 -12.77 -0.69
N HIS A 98 5.10 -12.48 0.20
CA HIS A 98 6.55 -12.68 -0.08
C HIS A 98 6.94 -14.14 -0.34
N ASP A 99 6.09 -15.11 0.00
CA ASP A 99 6.26 -16.54 -0.32
C ASP A 99 5.57 -16.97 -1.63
N GLY A 100 5.05 -16.02 -2.40
CA GLY A 100 4.39 -16.24 -3.68
C GLY A 100 2.94 -16.71 -3.60
N GLN A 101 2.39 -16.90 -2.40
CA GLN A 101 0.97 -17.24 -2.24
C GLN A 101 0.08 -16.00 -2.48
N PRO A 102 -1.13 -16.16 -3.03
CA PRO A 102 -2.03 -15.04 -3.24
C PRO A 102 -2.48 -14.41 -1.92
N VAL A 103 -2.66 -13.09 -1.93
CA VAL A 103 -3.39 -12.37 -0.88
C VAL A 103 -4.88 -12.66 -1.05
N THR A 104 -5.53 -13.09 0.02
CA THR A 104 -6.96 -13.43 0.01
C THR A 104 -7.78 -12.53 0.93
N ALA A 105 -9.09 -12.47 0.66
CA ALA A 105 -10.08 -11.85 1.53
C ALA A 105 -10.06 -12.43 2.96
N GLU A 106 -9.74 -13.72 3.10
CA GLU A 106 -9.59 -14.37 4.41
C GLU A 106 -8.41 -13.80 5.20
N ASP A 107 -7.28 -13.54 4.55
CA ASP A 107 -6.12 -12.91 5.18
C ASP A 107 -6.47 -11.52 5.70
N CYS A 108 -7.19 -10.73 4.89
CA CYS A 108 -7.63 -9.39 5.27
C CYS A 108 -8.59 -9.43 6.46
N VAL A 109 -9.59 -10.31 6.44
CA VAL A 109 -10.55 -10.47 7.54
C VAL A 109 -9.85 -10.91 8.83
N ALA A 110 -8.92 -11.87 8.75
CA ALA A 110 -8.14 -12.32 9.90
C ALA A 110 -7.27 -11.20 10.48
N SER A 111 -6.58 -10.45 9.62
CA SER A 111 -5.75 -9.31 10.00
C SER A 111 -6.55 -8.21 10.70
N LEU A 112 -7.71 -7.84 10.15
CA LEU A 112 -8.59 -6.83 10.74
C LEU A 112 -9.12 -7.25 12.11
N LYS A 113 -9.51 -8.51 12.27
CA LYS A 113 -9.95 -9.05 13.58
C LYS A 113 -8.82 -8.99 14.60
N ARG A 114 -7.61 -9.39 14.20
CA ARG A 114 -6.42 -9.38 15.07
C ARG A 114 -6.02 -7.96 15.47
N TRP A 115 -5.96 -7.04 14.52
CA TRP A 115 -5.66 -5.63 14.75
C TRP A 115 -6.68 -4.96 15.67
N ALA A 116 -7.98 -5.22 15.43
CA ALA A 116 -9.06 -4.56 16.15
C ALA A 116 -9.16 -4.92 17.63
N VAL A 117 -8.49 -5.99 18.09
CA VAL A 117 -8.36 -6.27 19.52
C VAL A 117 -7.41 -5.28 20.21
N LYS A 118 -6.44 -4.71 19.48
CA LYS A 118 -5.34 -3.90 20.02
C LYS A 118 -5.51 -2.39 19.77
N ASP A 119 -6.03 -1.97 18.63
CA ASP A 119 -6.23 -0.54 18.31
C ASP A 119 -7.63 -0.05 18.73
N ALA A 120 -7.69 1.12 19.37
CA ALA A 120 -8.93 1.70 19.88
C ALA A 120 -9.97 2.01 18.79
N ALA A 121 -9.55 2.44 17.59
CA ALA A 121 -10.47 2.68 16.47
C ALA A 121 -10.99 1.35 15.91
N GLY A 122 -10.13 0.33 15.87
CA GLY A 122 -10.53 -1.04 15.54
C GLY A 122 -11.53 -1.63 16.55
N GLN A 123 -11.30 -1.46 17.84
CA GLN A 123 -12.24 -1.88 18.90
C GLN A 123 -13.60 -1.19 18.74
N LEU A 124 -13.60 0.12 18.49
CA LEU A 124 -14.81 0.89 18.25
C LEU A 124 -15.55 0.39 17.00
N MET A 125 -14.84 0.17 15.90
CA MET A 125 -15.41 -0.38 14.66
C MET A 125 -16.04 -1.76 14.92
N MET A 126 -15.32 -2.66 15.60
CA MET A 126 -15.82 -4.02 15.90
C MET A 126 -17.01 -4.02 16.85
N ARG A 127 -17.13 -3.06 17.77
CA ARG A 127 -18.32 -2.92 18.64
C ARG A 127 -19.61 -2.75 17.84
N TYR A 128 -19.55 -1.98 16.75
CA TYR A 128 -20.67 -1.74 15.85
C TYR A 128 -20.76 -2.73 14.69
N THR A 129 -19.79 -3.64 14.55
CA THR A 129 -19.80 -4.68 13.54
C THR A 129 -20.81 -5.76 13.90
N GLU A 130 -21.65 -6.11 12.94
CA GLU A 130 -22.54 -7.27 12.95
C GLU A 130 -21.85 -8.47 12.30
N ASP A 131 -21.22 -8.27 11.13
CA ASP A 131 -20.48 -9.30 10.43
C ASP A 131 -19.22 -8.72 9.75
N LEU A 132 -18.15 -9.50 9.76
CA LEU A 132 -16.94 -9.27 8.98
C LEU A 132 -16.47 -10.62 8.44
N SER A 133 -16.74 -10.84 7.16
CA SER A 133 -16.59 -12.14 6.51
C SER A 133 -16.12 -12.01 5.06
N PRO A 134 -15.34 -12.98 4.57
CA PRO A 134 -15.07 -13.11 3.14
C PRO A 134 -16.37 -13.45 2.39
N VAL A 135 -16.52 -12.91 1.20
CA VAL A 135 -17.57 -13.26 0.24
C VAL A 135 -17.01 -14.24 -0.80
N ASP A 136 -15.80 -13.96 -1.28
CA ASP A 136 -15.04 -14.83 -2.19
C ASP A 136 -13.53 -14.62 -1.94
N ALA A 137 -12.67 -15.16 -2.81
CA ALA A 137 -11.21 -15.08 -2.66
C ALA A 137 -10.65 -13.64 -2.60
N ARG A 138 -11.29 -12.68 -3.26
CA ARG A 138 -10.84 -11.27 -3.35
C ARG A 138 -11.83 -10.28 -2.77
N THR A 139 -13.03 -10.72 -2.37
CA THR A 139 -14.08 -9.85 -1.86
C THR A 139 -14.38 -10.19 -0.41
N PHE A 140 -14.46 -9.18 0.45
CA PHE A 140 -15.00 -9.32 1.79
C PHE A 140 -15.97 -8.19 2.11
N LYS A 141 -16.84 -8.43 3.09
CA LYS A 141 -17.83 -7.46 3.54
C LYS A 141 -17.69 -7.16 5.01
N LEU A 142 -17.98 -5.91 5.37
CA LEU A 142 -18.22 -5.44 6.73
C LEU A 142 -19.67 -4.99 6.83
N VAL A 143 -20.45 -5.65 7.68
CA VAL A 143 -21.84 -5.29 7.99
C VAL A 143 -21.88 -4.66 9.37
N LEU A 144 -22.54 -3.53 9.50
CA LEU A 144 -22.67 -2.75 10.72
C LEU A 144 -24.09 -2.81 11.27
N LYS A 145 -24.22 -2.83 12.59
CA LYS A 145 -25.52 -2.74 13.30
C LYS A 145 -26.22 -1.40 13.02
N GLN A 146 -25.42 -0.34 12.89
CA GLN A 146 -25.88 1.03 12.63
C GLN A 146 -24.83 1.81 11.82
N PRO A 147 -25.23 2.85 11.07
CA PRO A 147 -24.29 3.61 10.25
C PRO A 147 -23.28 4.36 11.12
N ILE A 148 -22.00 4.14 10.86
CA ILE A 148 -20.88 4.87 11.47
C ILE A 148 -19.92 5.34 10.38
N SER A 149 -19.39 6.56 10.49
CA SER A 149 -18.51 7.17 9.49
C SER A 149 -17.03 6.82 9.67
N ILE A 150 -16.66 6.18 10.78
CA ILE A 150 -15.27 5.98 11.18
C ILE A 150 -14.58 4.80 10.48
N VAL A 151 -15.29 4.00 9.67
CA VAL A 151 -14.75 2.78 9.04
C VAL A 151 -13.53 3.08 8.17
N LEU A 152 -13.68 3.83 7.06
CA LEU A 152 -12.57 4.11 6.15
C LEU A 152 -11.43 4.90 6.81
N PRO A 153 -11.70 5.95 7.62
CA PRO A 153 -10.64 6.62 8.38
C PRO A 153 -9.86 5.70 9.32
N SER A 154 -10.51 4.72 9.94
CA SER A 154 -9.84 3.75 10.82
C SER A 154 -8.90 2.84 10.05
N LEU A 155 -9.34 2.36 8.88
CA LEU A 155 -8.54 1.50 8.01
C LEU A 155 -7.36 2.23 7.35
N ALA A 156 -7.47 3.54 7.16
CA ALA A 156 -6.41 4.39 6.61
C ALA A 156 -5.50 5.04 7.67
N LYS A 157 -5.82 4.87 8.95
CA LYS A 157 -5.22 5.60 10.06
C LYS A 157 -3.70 5.40 10.14
N ARG A 158 -2.97 6.52 10.11
CA ARG A 158 -1.52 6.58 10.41
C ARG A 158 -1.33 6.65 11.93
N SER A 159 -1.36 5.51 12.61
CA SER A 159 -1.19 5.40 14.06
C SER A 159 0.06 4.63 14.44
N GLY A 160 0.33 4.44 15.74
CA GLY A 160 1.35 3.48 16.20
C GLY A 160 1.03 2.02 15.86
N LEU A 161 -0.25 1.71 15.61
CA LEU A 161 -0.78 0.38 15.25
C LEU A 161 -1.69 0.49 14.00
N PRO A 162 -1.15 0.67 12.80
CA PRO A 162 -1.91 0.61 11.56
C PRO A 162 -2.54 -0.78 11.34
N ALA A 163 -3.61 -0.84 10.55
CA ALA A 163 -4.26 -2.08 10.15
C ALA A 163 -3.46 -2.78 9.03
N PHE A 164 -2.28 -3.32 9.36
CA PHE A 164 -1.44 -4.07 8.43
C PHE A 164 -2.10 -5.38 8.02
N MET A 165 -2.05 -5.70 6.72
CA MET A 165 -2.51 -6.97 6.20
C MET A 165 -1.37 -7.99 6.29
N MET A 166 -1.66 -9.12 6.93
CA MET A 166 -0.74 -10.22 7.16
C MET A 166 -1.38 -11.53 6.70
N PRO A 167 -0.60 -12.53 6.28
CA PRO A 167 -1.14 -13.85 6.00
C PRO A 167 -1.90 -14.41 7.22
N LYS A 168 -3.06 -15.03 7.02
CA LYS A 168 -3.84 -15.66 8.11
C LYS A 168 -3.06 -16.78 8.84
N ARG A 169 -2.05 -17.34 8.17
CA ARG A 169 -1.18 -18.41 8.68
C ARG A 169 -0.11 -17.93 9.68
N VAL A 170 0.03 -16.62 9.92
CA VAL A 170 1.01 -16.04 10.86
C VAL A 170 0.37 -15.38 12.09
#